data_AF-A0A7S0TFD9-F1
#
_entry.id   AF-A0A7S0TFD9-F1
#
_cell.length_a   1.000
_cell.length_b   1.000
_cell.length_c   1.000
_cell.angle_alpha   90.00
_cell.angle_beta   90.00
_cell.angle_gamma   90.00
#
_symmetry.space_group_name_H-M   'P 1'
#
loop_
_entity.id
_entity.type
_entity.pdbx_description
1 polymer ?
#
loop_
_entity_poly.entity_id
_entity_poly.type
_entity_poly.pdbx_seq_one_letter_code
_entity_poly.pdbx_strand_id
1 'polypeptide(L)'
;APSPPPSEFGERAALIPTQRMTGDDLAGRIYPEDVVCLSSDPSTPGMVCCVGEDTENSSPPTAHVYWLREHDNDRMEHIADLTILDRALLHGDTVIHKKRKGLVTATSMLVDIRYADGTVVTDVDTRSLKHLQPFRQGNWVVTEGWLGRVISCRDHVTVQFEEDGSQCLVTATSNGELVAAQNMYERSPFFPSMAVKAGASFSFASAQWIKGAYNNQK
;
A
#
# COMPACT_ATOMS: atom_id res chain seq x y z
N ALA A 1 -24.00 -10.07 -69.14
CA ALA A 1 -23.39 -9.58 -67.88
C ALA A 1 -22.76 -10.78 -67.19
N PRO A 2 -21.48 -10.72 -66.78
CA PRO A 2 -20.84 -11.85 -66.09
C PRO A 2 -21.27 -11.87 -64.61
N SER A 3 -21.47 -13.07 -64.09
CA SER A 3 -21.75 -13.37 -62.68
C SER A 3 -20.55 -13.05 -61.77
N PRO A 4 -20.77 -12.67 -60.50
CA PRO A 4 -19.67 -12.40 -59.58
C PRO A 4 -19.00 -13.72 -59.13
N PRO A 5 -17.70 -13.69 -58.76
CA PRO A 5 -17.02 -14.86 -58.22
C PRO A 5 -17.49 -15.18 -56.79
N PRO A 6 -17.39 -16.45 -56.34
CA PRO A 6 -17.78 -16.83 -54.99
C PRO A 6 -16.80 -16.26 -53.95
N SER A 7 -17.33 -15.76 -52.84
CA SER A 7 -16.58 -15.27 -51.69
C SER A 7 -16.00 -16.43 -50.89
N GLU A 8 -14.76 -16.82 -51.16
CA GLU A 8 -13.97 -17.66 -50.26
C GLU A 8 -13.31 -16.80 -49.17
N PHE A 9 -14.06 -16.47 -48.13
CA PHE A 9 -13.48 -16.15 -46.83
C PHE A 9 -14.06 -17.11 -45.80
N GLY A 10 -13.54 -18.33 -45.81
CA GLY A 10 -13.70 -19.27 -44.71
C GLY A 10 -12.88 -18.76 -43.53
N GLU A 11 -13.56 -18.23 -42.52
CA GLU A 11 -12.98 -17.84 -41.24
C GLU A 11 -12.46 -19.11 -40.53
N ARG A 12 -11.21 -19.48 -40.82
CA ARG A 12 -10.49 -20.50 -40.05
C ARG A 12 -10.05 -19.87 -38.74
N ALA A 13 -10.93 -19.94 -37.73
CA ALA A 13 -10.53 -19.74 -36.35
C ALA A 13 -9.47 -20.80 -35.99
N ALA A 14 -8.20 -20.39 -35.98
CA ALA A 14 -7.13 -21.22 -35.44
C ALA A 14 -7.36 -21.34 -33.93
N LEU A 15 -7.79 -22.52 -33.48
CA LEU A 15 -7.77 -22.86 -32.06
C LEU A 15 -6.29 -22.84 -31.63
N ILE A 16 -5.91 -21.86 -30.82
CA ILE A 16 -4.62 -21.85 -30.14
C ILE A 16 -4.53 -23.17 -29.36
N PRO A 17 -3.48 -23.99 -29.56
CA PRO A 17 -3.35 -25.24 -28.83
C PRO A 17 -3.42 -24.95 -27.34
N THR A 18 -4.38 -25.55 -26.64
CA THR A 18 -4.41 -25.54 -25.16
C THR A 18 -3.13 -26.19 -24.68
N GLN A 19 -2.17 -25.37 -24.28
CA GLN A 19 -0.94 -25.81 -23.65
C GLN A 19 -1.35 -26.65 -22.43
N ARG A 20 -0.97 -27.94 -22.43
CA ARG A 20 -1.10 -28.78 -21.24
C ARG A 20 -0.23 -28.14 -20.17
N MET A 21 -0.86 -27.63 -19.11
CA MET A 21 -0.19 -27.19 -17.89
C MET A 21 0.45 -28.42 -17.23
N THR A 22 1.68 -28.73 -17.61
CA THR A 22 2.57 -29.66 -16.89
C THR A 22 3.55 -28.84 -16.03
N GLY A 23 4.28 -29.51 -15.13
CA GLY A 23 4.99 -28.94 -13.96
C GLY A 23 5.96 -27.75 -14.14
N ASP A 24 6.15 -27.21 -15.35
CA ASP A 24 6.86 -25.94 -15.65
C ASP A 24 6.02 -24.69 -15.32
N ASP A 25 4.77 -24.86 -14.88
CA ASP A 25 3.81 -23.78 -14.62
C ASP A 25 4.05 -23.05 -13.27
N LEU A 26 5.16 -23.30 -12.58
CA LEU A 26 5.47 -22.69 -11.28
C LEU A 26 5.81 -21.20 -11.43
N ALA A 27 6.61 -20.81 -12.42
CA ALA A 27 6.89 -19.40 -12.71
C ALA A 27 5.64 -18.64 -13.19
N GLY A 28 4.71 -19.32 -13.89
CA GLY A 28 3.41 -18.76 -14.29
C GLY A 28 2.39 -18.60 -13.15
N ARG A 29 2.74 -18.99 -11.91
CA ARG A 29 1.88 -18.84 -10.74
C ARG A 29 2.13 -17.57 -9.95
N ILE A 30 3.33 -17.00 -10.03
CA ILE A 30 3.72 -15.81 -9.27
C ILE A 30 4.02 -14.66 -10.24
N TYR A 31 3.56 -13.47 -9.89
CA TYR A 31 3.65 -12.27 -10.71
C TYR A 31 4.23 -11.12 -9.87
N PRO A 32 4.80 -10.09 -10.50
CA PRO A 32 5.13 -8.85 -9.80
C PRO A 32 3.93 -8.34 -9.00
N GLU A 33 4.19 -7.79 -7.82
CA GLU A 33 3.20 -7.30 -6.85
C GLU A 33 2.38 -8.37 -6.12
N ASP A 34 2.56 -9.67 -6.43
CA ASP A 34 2.01 -10.73 -5.58
C ASP A 34 2.63 -10.64 -4.17
N VAL A 35 1.78 -10.74 -3.16
CA VAL A 35 2.19 -10.83 -1.75
C VAL A 35 2.41 -12.30 -1.43
N VAL A 36 3.59 -12.62 -0.94
CA VAL A 36 4.05 -14.00 -0.72
C VAL A 36 4.61 -14.18 0.69
N CYS A 37 4.78 -15.42 1.12
CA CYS A 37 5.60 -15.79 2.26
C CYS A 37 6.46 -17.01 1.93
N LEU A 38 7.50 -17.27 2.72
CA LEU A 38 8.19 -18.54 2.68
C LEU A 38 7.29 -19.63 3.26
N SER A 39 7.27 -20.79 2.62
CA SER A 39 6.53 -21.95 3.12
C SER A 39 7.01 -22.39 4.51
N SER A 40 8.27 -22.10 4.85
CA SER A 40 8.88 -22.33 6.17
C SER A 40 8.54 -21.25 7.21
N ASP A 41 8.17 -20.04 6.78
CA ASP A 41 7.79 -18.92 7.65
C ASP A 41 6.56 -18.18 7.07
N PRO A 42 5.34 -18.70 7.31
CA PRO A 42 4.12 -18.08 6.80
C PRO A 42 3.78 -16.76 7.49
N SER A 43 4.51 -16.39 8.56
CA SER A 43 4.21 -15.20 9.34
C SER A 43 4.81 -13.93 8.75
N THR A 44 5.78 -14.05 7.86
CA THR A 44 6.56 -12.94 7.29
C THR A 44 6.16 -12.71 5.84
N PRO A 45 5.37 -11.64 5.56
CA PRO A 45 4.99 -11.32 4.20
C PRO A 45 6.13 -10.61 3.45
N GLY A 46 6.25 -10.90 2.16
CA GLY A 46 7.08 -10.24 1.19
C GLY A 46 6.29 -9.88 -0.05
N MET A 47 6.84 -9.02 -0.89
CA MET A 47 6.24 -8.61 -2.15
C MET A 47 7.18 -8.96 -3.30
N VAL A 48 6.65 -9.57 -4.35
CA VAL A 48 7.43 -9.95 -5.52
C VAL A 48 7.74 -8.69 -6.34
N CYS A 49 9.02 -8.40 -6.55
CA CYS A 49 9.49 -7.29 -7.36
C CYS A 49 9.55 -7.66 -8.84
N CYS A 50 10.16 -8.81 -9.14
CA CYS A 50 10.23 -9.37 -10.48
C CYS A 50 10.44 -10.89 -10.41
N VAL A 51 10.14 -11.57 -11.52
CA VAL A 51 10.39 -13.01 -11.68
C VAL A 51 11.58 -13.14 -12.63
N GLY A 52 12.57 -13.94 -12.25
CA GLY A 52 13.73 -14.20 -13.10
C GLY A 52 13.31 -14.87 -14.40
N GLU A 53 13.85 -14.41 -15.52
CA GLU A 53 13.63 -15.06 -16.81
C GLU A 53 14.35 -16.41 -16.84
N ASP A 54 13.68 -17.43 -17.37
CA ASP A 54 14.27 -18.75 -17.63
C ASP A 54 15.39 -18.59 -18.67
N THR A 55 16.60 -18.24 -18.23
CA THR A 55 17.80 -18.41 -19.06
C THR A 55 17.92 -19.89 -19.38
N GLU A 56 18.31 -20.26 -20.59
CA GLU A 56 18.32 -21.63 -21.18
C GLU A 56 19.07 -22.74 -20.38
N ASN A 57 19.50 -22.47 -19.15
CA ASN A 57 19.98 -23.44 -18.19
C ASN A 57 18.87 -23.93 -17.26
N SER A 58 18.88 -25.23 -16.98
CA SER A 58 18.04 -26.04 -16.08
C SER A 58 17.95 -25.58 -14.60
N SER A 59 18.13 -24.29 -14.28
CA SER A 59 18.00 -23.76 -12.93
C SER A 59 16.52 -23.61 -12.55
N PRO A 60 16.15 -23.88 -11.29
CA PRO A 60 14.78 -23.68 -10.83
C PRO A 60 14.39 -22.19 -10.91
N PRO A 61 13.13 -21.88 -11.25
CA PRO A 61 12.70 -20.50 -11.41
C PRO A 61 12.74 -19.77 -10.07
N THR A 62 13.15 -18.51 -10.12
CA THR A 62 13.38 -17.66 -8.95
C THR A 62 12.62 -16.35 -9.07
N ALA A 63 12.29 -15.74 -7.93
CA ALA A 63 11.66 -14.43 -7.84
C ALA A 63 12.47 -13.53 -6.91
N HIS A 64 12.60 -12.26 -7.29
CA HIS A 64 13.14 -11.23 -6.41
C HIS A 64 12.01 -10.75 -5.50
N VAL A 65 12.18 -10.93 -4.18
CA VAL A 65 11.16 -10.63 -3.18
C VAL A 65 11.69 -9.60 -2.21
N TYR A 66 10.92 -8.54 -1.97
CA TYR A 66 11.16 -7.57 -0.92
C TYR A 66 10.40 -7.94 0.35
N TRP A 67 11.12 -8.28 1.43
CA TRP A 67 10.52 -8.71 2.69
C TRP A 67 10.10 -7.52 3.57
N LEU A 68 8.81 -7.45 3.94
CA LEU A 68 8.21 -6.23 4.53
C LEU A 68 8.60 -5.93 5.99
N ARG A 69 9.22 -6.89 6.70
CA ARG A 69 9.59 -6.73 8.12
C ARG A 69 11.05 -6.39 8.37
N GLU A 70 11.91 -6.60 7.39
CA GLU A 70 13.35 -6.39 7.51
C GLU A 70 13.76 -5.22 6.62
N HIS A 71 14.54 -4.27 7.16
CA HIS A 71 15.10 -3.17 6.36
C HIS A 71 16.12 -3.72 5.36
N ASP A 72 16.13 -3.21 4.13
CA ASP A 72 17.04 -3.62 3.03
C ASP A 72 17.15 -5.13 2.84
N ASN A 73 16.00 -5.80 2.71
CA ASN A 73 15.92 -7.25 2.63
C ASN A 73 15.26 -7.75 1.36
N ASP A 74 15.72 -7.26 0.22
CA ASP A 74 15.38 -7.86 -1.06
C ASP A 74 16.24 -9.11 -1.31
N ARG A 75 15.61 -10.26 -1.61
CA ARG A 75 16.30 -11.54 -1.81
C ARG A 75 15.78 -12.26 -3.04
N MET A 76 16.66 -13.07 -3.63
CA MET A 76 16.26 -14.02 -4.67
C MET A 76 15.81 -15.31 -4.00
N GLU A 77 14.54 -15.65 -4.19
CA GLU A 77 13.90 -16.82 -3.59
C GLU A 77 13.50 -17.82 -4.67
N HIS A 78 13.53 -19.11 -4.36
CA HIS A 78 12.98 -20.12 -5.26
C HIS A 78 11.46 -20.06 -5.25
N ILE A 79 10.84 -20.01 -6.42
CA ILE A 79 9.37 -19.91 -6.53
C ILE A 79 8.67 -21.10 -5.87
N ALA A 80 9.30 -22.27 -5.86
CA ALA A 80 8.77 -23.46 -5.19
C ALA A 80 8.65 -23.33 -3.67
N ASP A 81 9.42 -22.43 -3.06
CA ASP A 81 9.41 -22.20 -1.61
C ASP A 81 8.42 -21.10 -1.23
N LEU A 82 7.87 -20.36 -2.20
CA LEU A 82 6.95 -19.25 -1.97
C LEU A 82 5.49 -19.71 -1.98
N THR A 83 4.73 -19.24 -1.00
CA THR A 83 3.27 -19.36 -0.95
C THR A 83 2.65 -17.99 -1.19
N ILE A 84 1.69 -17.90 -2.12
CA ILE A 84 0.95 -16.68 -2.41
C ILE A 84 -0.05 -16.43 -1.27
N LEU A 85 0.07 -15.27 -0.64
CA LEU A 85 -0.86 -14.77 0.37
C LEU A 85 -1.97 -13.93 -0.26
N ASP A 86 -1.61 -13.04 -1.18
CA ASP A 86 -2.55 -12.17 -1.87
C ASP A 86 -2.06 -11.78 -3.27
N ARG A 87 -2.99 -11.37 -4.13
CA ARG A 87 -2.72 -10.93 -5.50
C ARG A 87 -3.36 -9.56 -5.74
N ALA A 88 -2.55 -8.60 -6.16
CA ALA A 88 -3.05 -7.32 -6.63
C ALA A 88 -3.79 -7.51 -7.97
N LEU A 89 -5.12 -7.42 -7.92
CA LEU A 89 -5.97 -7.37 -9.11
C LEU A 89 -6.67 -6.02 -9.17
N LEU A 90 -6.77 -5.47 -10.38
CA LEU A 90 -7.47 -4.23 -10.69
C LEU A 90 -8.67 -4.51 -11.59
N HIS A 91 -9.62 -3.57 -11.59
CA HIS A 91 -10.73 -3.57 -12.54
C HIS A 91 -10.17 -3.57 -13.97
N GLY A 92 -10.66 -4.49 -14.81
CA GLY A 92 -10.19 -4.66 -16.19
C GLY A 92 -9.08 -5.69 -16.36
N ASP A 93 -8.55 -6.27 -15.28
CA ASP A 93 -7.57 -7.34 -15.40
C ASP A 93 -8.19 -8.60 -16.02
N THR A 94 -7.44 -9.24 -16.91
CA THR A 94 -7.82 -10.53 -17.48
C THR A 94 -7.33 -11.66 -16.58
N VAL A 95 -8.23 -12.54 -16.17
CA VAL A 95 -7.92 -13.63 -15.23
C VAL A 95 -8.36 -14.98 -15.76
N ILE A 96 -7.79 -16.05 -15.21
CA ILE A 96 -8.26 -17.42 -15.41
C ILE A 96 -8.80 -17.94 -14.09
N HIS A 97 -10.10 -18.26 -14.04
CA HIS A 97 -10.73 -18.91 -12.88
C HIS A 97 -11.45 -20.17 -13.34
N LYS A 98 -11.15 -21.31 -12.70
CA LYS A 98 -11.71 -22.63 -13.05
C LYS A 98 -11.59 -22.95 -14.56
N LYS A 99 -10.40 -22.71 -15.13
CA LYS A 99 -10.06 -22.90 -16.56
C LYS A 99 -10.89 -22.05 -17.54
N ARG A 100 -11.49 -20.97 -17.07
CA ARG A 100 -12.24 -20.01 -17.89
C ARG A 100 -11.58 -18.64 -17.80
N LYS A 101 -11.36 -18.02 -18.97
CA LYS A 101 -10.95 -16.62 -19.06
C LYS A 101 -12.09 -15.72 -18.60
N GLY A 102 -11.77 -14.70 -17.83
CA GLY A 102 -12.69 -13.67 -17.33
C GLY A 102 -12.02 -12.32 -17.25
N LEU A 103 -12.83 -11.30 -16.96
CA LEU A 103 -12.41 -9.92 -16.71
C LEU A 103 -12.80 -9.56 -15.28
N VAL A 104 -11.91 -8.93 -14.54
CA VAL A 104 -12.22 -8.41 -13.21
C VAL A 104 -13.15 -7.20 -13.37
N THR A 105 -14.37 -7.31 -12.85
CA THR A 105 -15.41 -6.28 -12.99
C THR A 105 -15.57 -5.41 -11.74
N ALA A 106 -15.12 -5.89 -10.59
CA ALA A 106 -15.11 -5.15 -9.35
C ALA A 106 -14.05 -5.74 -8.42
N THR A 107 -13.44 -4.88 -7.61
CA THR A 107 -12.49 -5.27 -6.57
C THR A 107 -12.95 -4.65 -5.25
N SER A 108 -12.78 -5.40 -4.17
CA SER A 108 -13.00 -4.94 -2.80
C SER A 108 -11.69 -5.19 -2.06
N MET A 109 -11.17 -4.15 -1.40
CA MET A 109 -9.99 -4.29 -0.56
C MET A 109 -10.42 -4.32 0.90
N LEU A 110 -9.92 -5.33 1.61
CA LEU A 110 -10.12 -5.52 3.04
C LEU A 110 -8.75 -5.43 3.71
N VAL A 111 -8.70 -4.85 4.91
CA VAL A 111 -7.46 -4.72 5.68
C VAL A 111 -7.67 -5.08 7.13
N ASP A 112 -6.61 -5.62 7.73
CA ASP A 112 -6.51 -5.81 9.18
C ASP A 112 -5.82 -4.60 9.82
N ILE A 113 -6.42 -4.05 10.87
CA ILE A 113 -5.95 -2.86 11.56
C ILE A 113 -5.53 -3.23 12.97
N ARG A 114 -4.29 -2.91 13.33
CA ARG A 114 -3.77 -3.02 14.70
C ARG A 114 -3.82 -1.66 15.40
N TYR A 115 -4.48 -1.61 16.55
CA TYR A 115 -4.56 -0.43 17.41
C TYR A 115 -3.40 -0.37 18.43
N ALA A 116 -3.35 0.72 19.21
CA ALA A 116 -2.22 1.06 20.09
C ALA A 116 -2.11 0.09 21.27
N ASP A 117 -3.27 -0.40 21.69
CA ASP A 117 -3.46 -1.40 22.73
C ASP A 117 -3.14 -2.82 22.24
N GLY A 118 -2.74 -2.98 20.97
CA GLY A 118 -2.44 -4.26 20.34
C GLY A 118 -3.68 -4.99 19.79
N THR A 119 -4.88 -4.45 19.98
CA THR A 119 -6.11 -5.03 19.44
C THR A 119 -6.06 -5.06 17.92
N VAL A 120 -6.44 -6.18 17.32
CA VAL A 120 -6.54 -6.32 15.86
C VAL A 120 -8.01 -6.46 15.47
N VAL A 121 -8.46 -5.61 14.55
CA VAL A 121 -9.75 -5.75 13.87
C VAL A 121 -9.48 -6.19 12.45
N THR A 122 -10.11 -7.26 12.02
CA THR A 122 -9.88 -7.88 10.71
C THR A 122 -10.95 -7.50 9.70
N ASP A 123 -10.64 -7.70 8.42
CA ASP A 123 -11.61 -7.60 7.31
C ASP A 123 -12.31 -6.23 7.19
N VAL A 124 -11.59 -5.14 7.51
CA VAL A 124 -12.15 -3.79 7.42
C VAL A 124 -12.14 -3.32 5.98
N ASP A 125 -13.32 -2.94 5.47
CA ASP A 125 -13.46 -2.37 4.13
C ASP A 125 -12.74 -1.04 4.03
N THR A 126 -11.80 -0.93 3.09
CA THR A 126 -10.98 0.27 2.91
C THR A 126 -11.80 1.51 2.54
N ARG A 127 -13.01 1.36 1.98
CA ARG A 127 -13.93 2.47 1.68
C ARG A 127 -14.46 3.16 2.93
N SER A 128 -14.42 2.49 4.08
CA SER A 128 -14.78 3.07 5.38
C SER A 128 -13.63 3.85 6.04
N LEU A 129 -12.40 3.70 5.52
CA LEU A 129 -11.20 4.28 6.09
C LEU A 129 -10.90 5.66 5.49
N LYS A 130 -10.18 6.46 6.28
CA LYS A 130 -9.66 7.76 5.84
C LYS A 130 -8.17 7.79 6.09
N HIS A 131 -7.41 8.36 5.15
CA HIS A 131 -6.01 8.65 5.39
C HIS A 131 -5.88 9.67 6.52
N LEU A 132 -5.12 9.31 7.57
CA LEU A 132 -4.75 10.25 8.62
C LEU A 132 -3.87 11.38 8.07
N GLN A 133 -2.92 11.04 7.19
CA GLN A 133 -2.10 11.98 6.43
C GLN A 133 -2.25 11.67 4.93
N PRO A 134 -3.16 12.36 4.22
CA PRO A 134 -3.40 12.12 2.80
C PRO A 134 -2.24 12.59 1.90
N PHE A 135 -1.35 13.44 2.42
CA PHE A 135 -0.17 13.91 1.71
C PHE A 135 1.09 13.51 2.45
N ARG A 136 2.05 12.95 1.71
CA ARG A 136 3.41 12.69 2.19
C ARG A 136 4.42 13.27 1.22
N GLN A 137 5.59 13.63 1.72
CA GLN A 137 6.70 14.01 0.88
C GLN A 137 6.97 12.94 -0.18
N GLY A 138 7.14 13.37 -1.43
CA GLY A 138 7.33 12.50 -2.57
C GLY A 138 6.05 11.99 -3.21
N ASN A 139 4.87 12.11 -2.58
CA ASN A 139 3.60 11.76 -3.22
C ASN A 139 3.35 12.66 -4.43
N TRP A 140 2.78 12.06 -5.47
CA TRP A 140 2.22 12.80 -6.61
C TRP A 140 0.85 13.32 -6.23
N VAL A 141 0.57 14.56 -6.59
CA VAL A 141 -0.71 15.22 -6.36
C VAL A 141 -1.24 15.74 -7.69
N VAL A 142 -2.54 15.56 -7.90
CA VAL A 142 -3.24 16.08 -9.08
C VAL A 142 -4.25 17.11 -8.62
N THR A 143 -4.18 18.32 -9.17
CA THR A 143 -5.15 19.38 -8.90
C THR A 143 -5.44 20.14 -10.19
N GLU A 144 -6.71 20.25 -10.57
CA GLU A 144 -7.16 21.06 -11.71
C GLU A 144 -6.33 20.88 -13.01
N GLY A 145 -5.94 19.64 -13.32
CA GLY A 145 -5.13 19.31 -14.51
C GLY A 145 -3.62 19.45 -14.34
N TRP A 146 -3.14 19.83 -13.16
CA TRP A 146 -1.72 19.89 -12.81
C TRP A 146 -1.26 18.63 -12.09
N LEU A 147 -0.12 18.09 -12.51
CA LEU A 147 0.59 17.04 -11.79
C LEU A 147 1.77 17.67 -11.04
N GLY A 148 1.77 17.54 -9.72
CA GLY A 148 2.83 18.03 -8.85
C GLY A 148 3.39 16.93 -7.97
N ARG A 149 4.55 17.19 -7.37
CA ARG A 149 5.17 16.31 -6.36
C ARG A 149 5.27 17.06 -5.04
N VAL A 150 4.81 16.43 -3.96
CA VAL A 150 4.88 17.02 -2.62
C VAL A 150 6.34 17.11 -2.19
N ILE A 151 6.85 18.33 -2.01
CA ILE A 151 8.25 18.55 -1.57
C ILE A 151 8.39 18.55 -0.04
N SER A 152 7.34 18.90 0.69
CA SER A 152 7.30 18.93 2.16
C SER A 152 5.86 18.98 2.65
N CYS A 153 5.56 18.31 3.76
CA CYS A 153 4.31 18.45 4.50
C CYS A 153 4.57 19.14 5.84
N ARG A 154 3.61 19.94 6.31
CA ARG A 154 3.59 20.50 7.68
C ARG A 154 2.26 20.13 8.31
N ASP A 155 2.31 19.66 9.55
CA ASP A 155 1.09 19.31 10.29
C ASP A 155 0.61 20.53 11.08
N HIS A 156 -0.64 20.92 10.87
CA HIS A 156 -1.30 21.96 11.65
C HIS A 156 -2.13 21.30 12.75
N VAL A 157 -1.60 21.32 13.98
CA VAL A 157 -2.19 20.63 15.13
C VAL A 157 -2.89 21.63 16.02
N THR A 158 -4.19 21.42 16.24
CA THR A 158 -4.92 22.16 17.28
C THR A 158 -4.80 21.40 18.60
N VAL A 159 -4.15 22.01 19.57
CA VAL A 159 -3.99 21.46 20.93
C VAL A 159 -5.07 22.07 21.81
N GLN A 160 -5.81 21.23 22.53
CA GLN A 160 -6.77 21.65 23.54
C GLN A 160 -6.28 21.23 24.91
N PHE A 161 -6.24 22.18 25.85
CA PHE A 161 -5.91 21.92 27.23
C PHE A 161 -7.18 21.50 27.97
N GLU A 162 -7.17 20.32 28.59
CA GLU A 162 -8.37 19.73 29.21
C GLU A 162 -8.87 20.52 30.42
N GLU A 163 -7.96 21.09 31.21
CA GLU A 163 -8.29 21.76 32.47
C GLU A 163 -9.12 23.04 32.28
N ASP A 164 -8.77 23.87 31.30
CA ASP A 164 -9.42 25.17 31.07
C ASP A 164 -10.09 25.31 29.71
N GLY A 165 -10.01 24.27 28.86
CA GLY A 165 -10.57 24.26 27.52
C GLY A 165 -9.97 25.31 26.58
N SER A 166 -8.78 25.82 26.90
CA SER A 166 -8.02 26.71 26.02
C SER A 166 -7.45 25.94 24.83
N GLN A 167 -7.24 26.64 23.72
CA GLN A 167 -6.84 26.02 22.45
C GLN A 167 -5.78 26.86 21.75
N CYS A 168 -4.75 26.19 21.22
CA CYS A 168 -3.74 26.82 20.38
C CYS A 168 -3.46 25.97 19.14
N LEU A 169 -3.10 26.65 18.06
CA LEU A 169 -2.60 26.06 16.83
C LEU A 169 -1.08 26.01 16.88
N VAL A 170 -0.53 24.81 16.75
CA VAL A 170 0.90 24.58 16.61
C VAL A 170 1.15 24.00 15.23
N THR A 171 2.06 24.64 14.49
CA THR A 171 2.50 24.10 13.20
C THR A 171 3.66 23.17 13.47
N ALA A 172 3.36 21.89 13.68
CA ALA A 172 4.39 20.89 13.93
C ALA A 172 5.27 20.77 12.68
N THR A 173 6.48 21.30 12.81
CA THR A 173 7.57 21.07 11.86
C THR A 173 8.41 19.89 12.33
N SER A 174 9.31 19.39 11.47
CA SER A 174 10.31 18.37 11.81
C SER A 174 11.22 18.74 12.99
N ASN A 175 11.13 19.96 13.52
CA ASN A 175 11.98 20.49 14.58
C ASN A 175 11.53 20.08 16.01
N GLY A 176 10.51 19.23 16.13
CA GLY A 176 10.09 18.67 17.42
C GLY A 176 9.34 19.64 18.32
N GLU A 177 8.62 20.62 17.77
CA GLU A 177 7.82 21.56 18.57
C GLU A 177 6.72 20.86 19.39
N LEU A 178 6.18 19.77 18.84
CA LEU A 178 5.26 18.86 19.52
C LEU A 178 5.86 17.46 19.56
N VAL A 179 5.66 16.79 20.68
CA VAL A 179 6.06 15.40 20.92
C VAL A 179 4.81 14.60 21.25
N ALA A 180 4.62 13.52 20.51
CA ALA A 180 3.63 12.50 20.76
C ALA A 180 3.77 11.91 22.17
N ALA A 181 2.70 11.86 22.97
CA ALA A 181 2.75 11.15 24.26
C ALA A 181 2.79 9.62 24.09
N GLN A 182 2.30 9.11 22.95
CA GLN A 182 2.33 7.70 22.60
C GLN A 182 3.09 7.52 21.29
N ASN A 183 4.18 6.76 21.32
CA ASN A 183 4.93 6.38 20.11
C ASN A 183 4.20 5.24 19.40
N MET A 184 3.15 5.56 18.68
CA MET A 184 2.35 4.53 18.03
C MET A 184 2.98 4.11 16.70
N TYR A 185 3.49 5.06 15.89
CA TYR A 185 4.20 4.77 14.63
C TYR A 185 5.11 5.95 14.20
N GLU A 186 6.32 5.65 13.71
CA GLU A 186 7.36 6.65 13.37
C GLU A 186 6.97 7.63 12.24
N ARG A 187 5.97 7.28 11.41
CA ARG A 187 5.68 7.99 10.16
C ARG A 187 4.49 8.94 10.20
N SER A 188 3.71 8.96 11.28
CA SER A 188 2.56 9.85 11.46
C SER A 188 2.43 10.21 12.96
N PRO A 189 3.07 11.28 13.43
CA PRO A 189 3.27 11.52 14.86
C PRO A 189 2.02 11.97 15.62
N PHE A 190 0.98 12.48 14.94
CA PHE A 190 -0.20 13.04 15.59
C PHE A 190 -1.50 12.50 14.98
N PHE A 191 -2.46 12.17 15.84
CA PHE A 191 -3.84 11.85 15.45
C PHE A 191 -4.84 12.54 16.39
N PRO A 192 -6.11 12.72 15.97
CA PRO A 192 -7.13 13.34 16.82
C PRO A 192 -7.28 12.62 18.16
N SER A 193 -7.49 13.39 19.24
CA SER A 193 -7.63 12.88 20.62
C SER A 193 -6.34 12.29 21.23
N MET A 194 -5.21 12.42 20.55
CA MET A 194 -3.92 12.04 21.10
C MET A 194 -3.40 13.08 22.09
N ALA A 195 -2.86 12.62 23.22
CA ALA A 195 -2.11 13.48 24.11
C ALA A 195 -0.76 13.88 23.49
N VAL A 196 -0.42 15.15 23.60
CA VAL A 196 0.84 15.71 23.09
C VAL A 196 1.54 16.50 24.19
N LYS A 197 2.86 16.64 24.05
CA LYS A 197 3.70 17.46 24.92
C LYS A 197 4.42 18.50 24.07
N ALA A 198 4.71 19.65 24.65
CA ALA A 198 5.66 20.58 24.03
C ALA A 198 7.05 19.93 24.01
N GLY A 199 7.73 19.99 22.87
CA GLY A 199 9.12 19.52 22.80
C GLY A 199 10.13 20.51 23.36
N ALA A 200 9.76 21.79 23.47
CA ALA A 200 10.53 22.81 24.17
C ALA A 200 9.63 23.65 25.08
N SER A 201 10.19 24.19 26.16
CA SER A 201 9.45 24.97 27.16
C SER A 201 8.69 26.18 26.59
N PHE A 202 9.08 26.68 25.42
CA PHE A 202 8.45 27.84 24.78
C PHE A 202 7.49 27.49 23.64
N SER A 203 7.32 26.21 23.28
CA SER A 203 6.54 25.81 22.09
C SER A 203 5.09 26.28 22.14
N PHE A 204 4.45 26.25 23.32
CA PHE A 204 3.08 26.78 23.51
C PHE A 204 3.04 28.30 23.69
N ALA A 205 4.12 28.91 24.17
CA ALA A 205 4.22 30.36 24.30
C ALA A 205 4.27 31.03 22.92
N SER A 206 4.95 30.42 21.94
CA SER A 206 5.03 30.89 20.55
C SER A 206 3.86 30.44 19.67
N ALA A 207 2.93 29.63 20.20
CA ALA A 207 1.79 29.11 19.45
C ALA A 207 0.73 30.18 19.17
N GLN A 208 -0.07 29.97 18.14
CA GLN A 208 -1.20 30.84 17.85
C GLN A 208 -2.40 30.41 18.70
N TRP A 209 -2.75 31.20 19.72
CA TRP A 209 -3.90 30.90 20.59
C TRP A 209 -5.22 31.22 19.89
N ILE A 210 -6.09 30.22 19.78
CA ILE A 210 -7.44 30.35 19.19
C ILE A 210 -8.45 30.70 20.28
N LYS A 211 -8.27 30.12 21.48
CA LYS A 211 -9.12 30.35 22.65
C LYS A 211 -8.27 30.38 23.92
N GLY A 212 -8.44 31.43 24.71
CA GLY A 212 -7.63 31.65 25.92
C GLY A 212 -6.24 32.21 25.58
N ALA A 213 -5.30 32.07 26.51
CA ALA A 213 -3.92 32.52 26.37
C ALA A 213 -2.95 31.57 27.08
N TYR A 214 -1.66 31.72 26.75
CA TYR A 214 -0.58 31.00 27.41
C TYR A 214 -0.46 31.39 28.89
N ASN A 215 -0.19 30.40 29.73
CA ASN A 215 0.17 30.57 31.14
C ASN A 215 1.28 29.56 31.46
N ASN A 216 2.31 29.96 32.20
CA ASN A 216 3.47 29.13 32.54
C ASN A 216 3.15 27.90 33.42
N GLN A 217 1.90 27.76 33.87
CA GLN A 217 1.43 26.60 34.63
C GLN A 217 0.75 25.53 33.76
N LYS A 218 0.72 25.72 32.42
CA LYS A 218 0.13 24.79 31.44
C LYS A 218 1.16 23.90 30.77
#